data_AF-A0A358L1X9-F1
#
_entry.id   AF-A0A358L1X9-F1
#
_cell.length_a   1.000
_cell.length_b   1.000
_cell.length_c   1.000
_cell.angle_alpha   90.00
_cell.angle_beta   90.00
_cell.angle_gamma   90.00
#
_symmetry.space_group_name_H-M   'P 1'
#
loop_
_entity.id
_entity.type
_entity.pdbx_description
1 polymer ?
#
loop_
_entity_poly.entity_id
_entity_poly.type
_entity_poly.pdbx_seq_one_letter_code
_entity_poly.pdbx_strand_id
1 'polypeptide(L)'
;DRLVDVFPGAEKNLIRSQLAGSLKAVIAQKLVPGVAEGRVALFEVLINTPATSSLIREGKTHQLPGVLQTGAQLGMQTFSQSLQARRKAGLVA
;
A
#
# COMPACT_ATOMS: atom_id res chain seq x y z
N ASP A 1 0.80 7.89 -6.56
CA ASP A 1 1.03 9.09 -7.40
C ASP A 1 2.40 9.10 -8.08
N ARG A 2 3.52 8.86 -7.37
CA ARG A 2 4.89 8.86 -7.94
C ARG A 2 5.05 8.19 -9.32
N LEU A 3 4.46 7.02 -9.56
CA LEU A 3 4.55 6.32 -10.86
C LEU A 3 3.84 7.05 -12.01
N VAL A 4 2.79 7.80 -11.72
CA VAL A 4 2.03 8.59 -12.72
C VAL A 4 2.67 9.96 -12.91
N ASP A 5 3.31 10.50 -11.85
CA ASP A 5 3.84 11.86 -11.87
C ASP A 5 5.09 12.06 -12.72
N VAL A 6 5.75 10.98 -13.15
CA VAL A 6 6.90 11.04 -14.07
C VAL A 6 6.49 11.33 -15.53
N PHE A 7 5.20 11.22 -15.85
CA PHE A 7 4.68 11.41 -17.21
C PHE A 7 4.11 12.83 -17.43
N PRO A 8 4.18 13.37 -18.67
CA PRO A 8 3.54 14.63 -19.04
C PRO A 8 2.02 14.60 -18.80
N GLY A 9 1.43 15.78 -18.52
CA GLY A 9 0.02 15.90 -18.11
C GLY A 9 -1.00 15.22 -19.05
N ALA A 10 -0.77 15.26 -20.36
CA ALA A 10 -1.63 14.62 -21.36
C ALA A 10 -1.65 13.08 -21.25
N GLU A 11 -0.54 12.47 -20.83
CA GLU A 11 -0.39 11.01 -20.73
C GLU A 11 -0.84 10.45 -19.38
N LYS A 12 -0.90 11.29 -18.33
CA LYS A 12 -1.19 10.85 -16.96
C LYS A 12 -2.48 10.04 -16.83
N ASN A 13 -3.55 10.42 -17.53
CA ASN A 13 -4.84 9.72 -17.46
C ASN A 13 -4.78 8.34 -18.12
N LEU A 14 -4.07 8.22 -19.25
CA LEU A 14 -3.86 6.95 -19.94
C LEU A 14 -3.03 6.00 -19.09
N ILE A 15 -1.89 6.47 -18.58
CA ILE A 15 -0.99 5.69 -17.72
C ILE A 15 -1.71 5.23 -16.45
N ARG A 16 -2.51 6.10 -15.83
CA ARG A 16 -3.31 5.75 -14.65
C ARG A 16 -4.33 4.65 -14.96
N SER A 17 -4.98 4.71 -16.12
CA SER A 17 -5.95 3.71 -16.55
C SER A 17 -5.30 2.35 -16.84
N GLN A 18 -4.10 2.34 -17.42
CA GLN A 18 -3.30 1.13 -17.63
C GLN A 18 -2.84 0.54 -16.30
N LEU A 19 -2.29 1.37 -15.41
CA LEU A 19 -1.87 0.97 -14.07
C LEU A 19 -3.03 0.34 -13.29
N ALA A 20 -4.22 0.95 -13.33
CA ALA A 20 -5.41 0.41 -12.68
C ALA A 20 -5.78 -1.00 -13.18
N GLY A 21 -5.53 -1.32 -14.46
CA GLY A 21 -5.84 -2.62 -15.06
C GLY A 21 -4.77 -3.69 -14.84
N SER A 22 -3.49 -3.31 -14.78
CA SER A 22 -2.36 -4.25 -14.68
C SER A 22 -1.85 -4.46 -13.25
N LEU A 23 -2.01 -3.48 -12.36
CA LEU A 23 -1.55 -3.57 -10.98
C LEU A 23 -2.19 -4.76 -10.28
N LYS A 24 -1.40 -5.52 -9.51
CA LYS A 24 -1.88 -6.65 -8.69
C LYS A 24 -1.88 -6.33 -7.21
N ALA A 25 -0.77 -5.77 -6.74
CA ALA A 25 -0.61 -5.33 -5.37
C ALA A 25 0.48 -4.25 -5.28
N VAL A 26 0.45 -3.48 -4.19
CA VAL A 26 1.55 -2.61 -3.76
C VAL A 26 1.99 -3.08 -2.39
N ILE A 27 3.28 -3.35 -2.26
CA ILE A 27 3.91 -3.70 -0.98
C ILE A 27 4.92 -2.61 -0.65
N ALA A 28 4.71 -1.92 0.46
CA ALA A 28 5.65 -0.95 0.98
C ALA A 28 6.32 -1.51 2.24
N GLN A 29 7.63 -1.32 2.34
CA GLN A 29 8.44 -1.81 3.45
C GLN A 29 9.05 -0.64 4.22
N LYS A 30 9.03 -0.74 5.56
CA LYS A 30 9.78 0.13 6.46
C LYS A 30 10.57 -0.71 7.44
N LEU A 31 11.88 -0.47 7.54
CA LEU A 31 12.73 -1.12 8.53
C LEU A 31 12.76 -0.27 9.81
N VAL A 32 12.46 -0.88 10.94
CA VAL A 32 12.48 -0.24 12.26
C VAL A 32 13.45 -0.96 13.20
N PRO A 33 13.99 -0.30 14.23
CA PRO A 33 14.79 -0.98 15.25
C PRO A 33 14.02 -2.15 15.88
N GLY A 34 14.68 -3.29 16.03
CA GLY A 34 14.15 -4.44 16.76
C GLY A 34 14.38 -4.30 18.28
N VAL A 35 13.69 -5.13 19.06
CA VAL A 35 14.02 -5.32 20.49
C VAL A 35 15.35 -6.05 20.67
N ALA A 36 15.60 -7.05 19.82
CA ALA A 36 16.92 -7.66 19.67
C ALA A 36 17.83 -6.78 18.79
N GLU A 37 19.11 -7.13 18.68
CA GLU A 37 20.00 -6.47 17.73
C GLU A 37 19.48 -6.59 16.29
N GLY A 38 19.53 -5.47 15.55
CA GLY A 38 19.16 -5.40 14.14
C GLY A 38 17.86 -4.64 13.85
N ARG A 39 17.23 -4.96 12.71
CA ARG A 39 16.03 -4.27 12.20
C ARG A 39 14.93 -5.26 11.87
N VAL A 40 13.69 -4.87 12.15
CA VAL A 40 12.48 -5.61 11.80
C VAL A 40 11.76 -4.90 10.66
N ALA A 41 11.30 -5.67 9.66
CA ALA A 41 10.50 -5.15 8.57
C ALA A 41 9.02 -5.04 8.98
N LEU A 42 8.49 -3.82 8.82
CA LEU A 42 7.08 -3.54 8.77
C LEU A 42 6.65 -3.49 7.31
N PHE A 43 5.47 -4.04 7.03
CA PHE A 43 4.90 -4.06 5.69
C PHE A 43 3.54 -3.39 5.68
N GLU A 44 3.29 -2.65 4.61
CA GLU A 44 1.97 -2.20 4.20
C GLU A 44 1.65 -2.83 2.86
N VAL A 45 0.48 -3.48 2.76
CA VAL A 45 0.08 -4.31 1.63
C VAL A 45 -1.28 -3.86 1.15
N LEU A 46 -1.34 -3.30 -0.06
CA LEU A 46 -2.57 -2.97 -0.76
C LEU A 46 -2.77 -3.96 -1.91
N ILE A 47 -3.92 -4.63 -1.96
CA ILE A 47 -4.29 -5.53 -3.07
C ILE A 47 -5.17 -4.76 -4.07
N ASN A 48 -4.90 -4.91 -5.37
CA ASN A 48 -5.69 -4.24 -6.40
C ASN A 48 -7.01 -4.98 -6.66
N THR A 49 -8.02 -4.64 -5.87
CA THR A 49 -9.41 -5.08 -6.05
C THR A 49 -10.13 -4.24 -7.12
N PRO A 50 -11.33 -4.63 -7.59
CA PRO A 50 -12.12 -3.78 -8.49
C PRO A 50 -12.36 -2.36 -7.94
N ALA A 51 -12.64 -2.23 -6.62
CA ALA A 51 -12.79 -0.94 -5.97
C ALA A 51 -11.50 -0.12 -5.98
N THR A 52 -10.36 -0.75 -5.65
CA THR A 52 -9.03 -0.13 -5.67
C THR A 52 -8.68 0.35 -7.08
N SER A 53 -8.92 -0.49 -8.09
CA SER A 53 -8.71 -0.19 -9.51
C SER A 53 -9.54 1.03 -9.96
N SER A 54 -10.81 1.11 -9.54
CA SER A 54 -11.66 2.28 -9.85
C SER A 54 -11.10 3.57 -9.25
N LEU A 55 -10.72 3.53 -7.97
CA LEU A 55 -10.13 4.70 -7.29
C LEU A 55 -8.83 5.15 -7.95
N ILE A 56 -7.98 4.20 -8.37
CA ILE A 56 -6.78 4.53 -9.14
C ILE A 56 -7.19 5.18 -10.45
N ARG A 57 -8.08 4.58 -11.25
CA ARG A 57 -8.51 5.13 -12.55
C ARG A 57 -9.07 6.55 -12.45
N GLU A 58 -9.88 6.81 -11.43
CA GLU A 58 -10.50 8.12 -11.16
C GLU A 58 -9.54 9.14 -10.54
N GLY A 59 -8.32 8.75 -10.18
CA GLY A 59 -7.36 9.63 -9.49
C GLY A 59 -7.74 9.95 -8.04
N LYS A 60 -8.63 9.16 -7.43
CA LYS A 60 -9.06 9.30 -6.03
C LYS A 60 -8.15 8.52 -5.09
N THR A 61 -6.83 8.59 -5.31
CA THR A 61 -5.82 7.81 -4.56
C THR A 61 -5.79 8.14 -3.07
N HIS A 62 -6.22 9.35 -2.69
CA HIS A 62 -6.41 9.76 -1.30
C HIS A 62 -7.43 8.91 -0.51
N GLN A 63 -8.30 8.14 -1.18
CA GLN A 63 -9.28 7.25 -0.55
C GLN A 63 -8.72 5.83 -0.29
N LEU A 64 -7.58 5.48 -0.89
CA LEU A 64 -6.95 4.16 -0.75
C LEU A 64 -6.61 3.79 0.71
N PRO A 65 -6.19 4.71 1.61
CA PRO A 65 -5.98 4.37 3.01
C PRO A 65 -7.22 3.79 3.70
N GLY A 66 -8.43 4.26 3.36
CA GLY A 66 -9.68 3.72 3.91
C GLY A 66 -9.99 2.31 3.42
N VAL A 67 -9.70 2.03 2.14
CA VAL A 67 -9.82 0.68 1.56
C VAL A 67 -8.80 -0.27 2.19
N LEU A 68 -7.56 0.18 2.34
CA LEU A 68 -6.47 -0.57 2.97
C LEU A 68 -6.83 -1.00 4.41
N GLN A 69 -7.45 -0.09 5.18
CA GLN A 69 -7.83 -0.35 6.56
C GLN A 69 -8.91 -1.43 6.69
N THR A 70 -9.86 -1.48 5.76
CA THR A 70 -10.99 -2.45 5.78
C THR A 70 -10.69 -3.74 5.01
N GLY A 71 -9.66 -3.76 4.18
CA GLY A 71 -9.31 -4.89 3.29
C GLY A 71 -8.59 -6.07 3.93
N ALA A 72 -8.55 -6.19 5.27
CA ALA A 72 -7.78 -7.23 5.96
C ALA A 72 -8.13 -8.65 5.52
N GLN A 73 -9.42 -8.93 5.26
CA GLN A 73 -9.89 -10.23 4.76
C GLN A 73 -9.37 -10.58 3.36
N LEU A 74 -8.94 -9.57 2.60
CA LEU A 74 -8.36 -9.73 1.26
C LEU A 74 -6.82 -9.77 1.31
N GLY A 75 -6.23 -9.92 2.49
CA GLY A 75 -4.77 -9.92 2.69
C GLY A 75 -4.14 -8.53 2.71
N MET A 76 -4.95 -7.47 2.83
CA MET A 76 -4.41 -6.11 2.99
C MET A 76 -3.94 -5.88 4.42
N GLN A 77 -2.98 -4.96 4.58
CA GLN A 77 -2.40 -4.64 5.87
C GLN A 77 -1.85 -3.22 5.87
N THR A 78 -2.19 -2.43 6.89
CA THR A 78 -1.58 -1.13 7.15
C THR A 78 -0.25 -1.26 7.89
N PHE A 79 0.63 -0.26 7.80
CA PHE A 79 1.82 -0.22 8.64
C PHE A 79 1.50 -0.32 10.15
N SER A 80 0.40 0.31 10.59
CA SER A 80 -0.02 0.28 12.01
C SER A 80 -0.39 -1.14 12.46
N GLN A 81 -1.11 -1.90 11.62
CA GLN A 81 -1.41 -3.32 11.90
C GLN A 81 -0.13 -4.16 11.91
N SER A 82 0.80 -3.91 10.98
CA SER A 82 2.12 -4.55 10.97
C SER A 82 2.90 -4.31 12.24
N LEU A 83 2.99 -3.05 12.67
CA LEU A 83 3.67 -2.67 13.90
C LEU A 83 3.02 -3.35 15.11
N GLN A 84 1.69 -3.33 15.22
CA GLN A 84 0.98 -3.96 16.32
C GLN A 84 1.22 -5.47 16.38
N ALA A 85 1.23 -6.16 15.22
CA ALA A 85 1.53 -7.58 15.16
C ALA A 85 2.98 -7.87 15.61
N ARG A 86 3.96 -7.07 15.16
CA ARG A 86 5.37 -7.22 15.56
C ARG A 86 5.60 -6.90 17.04
N ARG A 87 4.86 -5.94 17.61
CA ARG A 87 4.84 -5.65 19.05
C ARG A 87 4.30 -6.81 19.87
N LYS A 88 3.15 -7.36 19.47
CA LYS A 88 2.56 -8.55 20.11
C LYS A 88 3.50 -9.76 20.07
N ALA A 89 4.31 -9.87 19.01
CA ALA A 89 5.33 -10.90 18.86
C ALA A 89 6.65 -10.60 19.61
N GLY A 90 6.76 -9.46 20.31
CA GLY A 90 7.98 -9.07 21.05
C GLY A 90 9.16 -8.68 20.16
N LEU A 91 8.93 -8.42 18.87
CA LEU A 91 9.99 -8.12 17.90
C LEU A 91 10.36 -6.63 17.84
N VAL A 92 9.40 -5.75 18.16
CA VAL A 92 9.54 -4.28 18.15
C VAL A 92 8.92 -3.73 19.43
N ALA A 93 9.51 -2.66 19.98
CA ALA A 93 8.99 -1.95 21.15
C ALA A 93 7.65 -1.25 20.91
#